data_AF-A0A813BKA2-F1
#
_entry.id   AF-A0A813BKA2-F1
#
_cell.length_a   1.000
_cell.length_b   1.000
_cell.length_c   1.000
_cell.angle_alpha   90.00
_cell.angle_beta   90.00
_cell.angle_gamma   90.00
#
_symmetry.space_group_name_H-M   'P 1'
#
loop_
_entity.id
_entity.type
_entity.pdbx_description
1 polymer ?
#
loop_
_entity_poly.entity_id
_entity_poly.type
_entity_poly.pdbx_seq_one_letter_code
_entity_poly.pdbx_strand_id
1 'polypeptide(L)'
;QSPTAFRRLVEYLRQMWSNGILIQAVGIPLRHLLAFYGLRLCLGGQVPWRTGLFAVALWPISGFGVTAGAHRLWTHQSYVASPTMEAMLMLMFSMADQGPIQGWALT
;
A
#
# COMPACT_ATOMS: atom_id res chain seq x y z
N GLN A 1 -39.48 15.05 0.14
CA GLN A 1 -39.42 14.56 -1.25
C GLN A 1 -38.29 13.54 -1.32
N SER A 2 -38.56 12.29 -1.71
CA SER A 2 -37.53 11.24 -1.75
C SER A 2 -36.46 11.59 -2.80
N PRO A 3 -35.16 11.46 -2.50
CA PRO A 3 -34.11 11.71 -3.49
C PRO A 3 -34.27 10.80 -4.71
N THR A 4 -34.10 11.38 -5.90
CA THR A 4 -34.13 10.64 -7.16
C THR A 4 -33.04 9.57 -7.18
N ALA A 5 -33.25 8.48 -7.92
CA ALA A 5 -32.26 7.38 -8.01
C ALA A 5 -30.87 7.89 -8.42
N PHE A 6 -30.81 8.89 -9.30
CA PHE A 6 -29.57 9.56 -9.70
C PHE A 6 -28.86 10.27 -8.53
N ARG A 7 -29.59 11.03 -7.69
CA ARG A 7 -28.98 11.72 -6.54
C ARG A 7 -28.40 10.73 -5.54
N ARG A 8 -29.10 9.63 -5.28
CA ARG A 8 -28.60 8.53 -4.43
C ARG A 8 -27.32 7.92 -4.98
N LEU A 9 -27.27 7.64 -6.29
CA LEU A 9 -26.05 7.14 -6.93
C LEU A 9 -24.87 8.10 -6.75
N VAL A 10 -25.08 9.39 -6.96
CA VAL A 10 -24.03 10.41 -6.79
C VAL A 10 -23.56 10.49 -5.34
N GLU A 11 -24.46 10.41 -4.37
CA GLU A 11 -24.12 10.37 -2.94
C GLU A 11 -23.27 9.14 -2.59
N TYR A 12 -23.64 7.96 -3.10
CA TYR A 12 -22.83 6.74 -2.93
C TYR A 12 -21.44 6.87 -3.54
N LEU A 13 -21.33 7.36 -4.78
CA LEU A 13 -20.04 7.55 -5.44
C LEU A 13 -19.17 8.56 -4.70
N ARG A 14 -19.76 9.66 -4.20
CA ARG A 14 -19.06 10.65 -3.39
C ARG A 14 -18.58 10.06 -2.06
N GLN A 15 -19.39 9.22 -1.42
CA GLN A 15 -19.02 8.53 -0.20
C GLN A 15 -17.87 7.54 -0.45
N MET A 16 -17.94 6.74 -1.51
CA MET A 16 -16.87 5.81 -1.89
C MET A 16 -15.57 6.55 -2.24
N TRP A 17 -15.66 7.70 -2.90
CA TRP A 17 -14.52 8.58 -3.16
C TRP A 17 -13.90 9.10 -1.86
N SER A 18 -14.73 9.64 -0.97
CA SER A 18 -14.30 10.19 0.31
C SER A 18 -13.62 9.14 1.20
N ASN A 19 -14.03 7.88 1.10
CA ASN A 19 -13.45 6.77 1.84
C ASN A 19 -12.23 6.13 1.14
N GLY A 20 -11.78 6.66 0.00
CA GLY A 20 -10.66 6.14 -0.76
C GLY A 20 -10.93 4.79 -1.47
N ILE A 21 -12.17 4.27 -1.38
CA ILE A 21 -12.55 2.97 -1.96
C ILE A 21 -12.40 2.99 -3.47
N LEU A 22 -12.84 4.07 -4.13
CA LEU A 22 -12.72 4.18 -5.60
C LEU A 22 -11.26 4.18 -6.06
N ILE A 23 -10.37 4.82 -5.29
CA ILE A 23 -8.94 4.86 -5.59
C ILE A 23 -8.35 3.45 -5.53
N GLN A 24 -8.69 2.66 -4.51
CA GLN A 24 -8.20 1.29 -4.38
C GLN A 24 -8.85 0.34 -5.40
N ALA A 25 -10.15 0.50 -5.67
CA ALA A 25 -10.88 -0.32 -6.63
C ALA A 25 -10.29 -0.24 -8.04
N VAL A 26 -9.79 0.94 -8.45
CA VAL A 26 -9.10 1.13 -9.73
C VAL A 26 -7.60 0.86 -9.62
N GLY A 27 -6.98 1.27 -8.52
CA GLY A 27 -5.54 1.16 -8.30
C GLY A 27 -5.04 -0.28 -8.18
N ILE A 28 -5.79 -1.16 -7.49
CA ILE A 28 -5.38 -2.57 -7.32
C ILE A 28 -5.28 -3.28 -8.67
N PRO A 29 -6.32 -3.31 -9.54
CA PRO A 29 -6.21 -3.92 -10.87
C PRO A 29 -5.09 -3.32 -11.70
N LEU A 30 -4.94 -1.99 -11.69
CA LEU A 30 -3.90 -1.30 -12.45
C LEU A 30 -2.49 -1.75 -12.03
N ARG A 31 -2.21 -1.82 -10.72
CA ARG A 31 -0.92 -2.30 -10.20
C ARG A 31 -0.63 -3.74 -10.60
N HIS A 32 -1.64 -4.62 -10.62
CA HIS A 32 -1.45 -6.00 -11.07
C HIS A 32 -1.13 -6.09 -12.56
N LEU A 33 -1.83 -5.31 -13.41
CA LEU A 33 -1.51 -5.23 -14.84
C LEU A 33 -0.09 -4.72 -15.08
N LEU A 34 0.34 -3.69 -14.34
CA LEU A 34 1.70 -3.18 -14.39
C LEU A 34 2.73 -4.21 -13.88
N ALA A 35 2.40 -4.98 -12.85
CA ALA A 35 3.27 -6.04 -12.34
C ALA A 35 3.47 -7.16 -13.38
N PHE A 36 2.39 -7.61 -14.04
CA PHE A 36 2.49 -8.59 -15.12
C PHE A 36 3.29 -8.06 -16.31
N TYR A 37 3.10 -6.80 -16.67
CA TYR A 37 3.89 -6.15 -17.71
C TYR A 37 5.37 -6.07 -17.31
N GLY A 38 5.69 -5.64 -16.09
CA GLY A 38 7.06 -5.61 -15.56
C GLY A 38 7.71 -6.99 -15.54
N LEU A 39 6.97 -8.03 -15.15
CA LEU A 39 7.46 -9.40 -15.17
C LEU A 39 7.82 -9.85 -16.60
N ARG A 40 6.98 -9.52 -17.59
CA ARG A 40 7.29 -9.75 -19.01
C ARG A 40 8.59 -9.06 -19.43
N LEU A 41 8.83 -7.81 -19.01
CA LEU A 41 10.06 -7.08 -19.33
C LEU A 41 11.29 -7.76 -18.72
N CYS A 42 11.20 -8.19 -17.45
CA CYS A 42 12.26 -8.89 -16.74
C CYS A 42 12.61 -10.23 -17.39
N LEU A 43 11.59 -11.05 -17.67
CA LEU A 43 11.78 -12.38 -18.27
C LEU A 43 12.20 -12.31 -19.74
N GLY A 44 11.78 -11.28 -20.46
CA GLY A 44 12.17 -11.03 -21.85
C GLY A 44 13.56 -10.42 -22.02
N GLY A 45 14.31 -10.19 -20.95
CA GLY A 45 15.65 -9.59 -20.99
C GLY A 45 15.67 -8.12 -21.43
N GLN A 46 14.53 -7.44 -21.41
CA GLN A 46 14.41 -6.03 -21.82
C GLN A 46 14.89 -5.07 -20.72
N VAL A 47 15.02 -5.57 -19.49
CA VAL A 47 15.60 -4.85 -18.36
C VAL A 47 16.76 -5.64 -17.76
N PRO A 48 17.76 -4.97 -17.15
CA PRO A 48 18.84 -5.65 -16.47
C PRO A 48 18.31 -6.54 -15.34
N TRP A 49 18.88 -7.74 -15.18
CA TRP A 49 18.52 -8.67 -14.10
C TRP A 49 18.62 -8.04 -12.70
N ARG A 50 19.51 -7.04 -12.54
CA ARG A 50 19.70 -6.24 -11.33
C ARG A 50 18.41 -5.54 -10.91
N THR A 51 17.60 -5.07 -11.85
CA THR A 51 16.30 -4.44 -11.59
C THR A 51 15.31 -5.44 -11.00
N GLY A 52 15.28 -6.66 -11.54
CA GLY A 52 14.47 -7.75 -10.99
C GLY A 52 14.90 -8.14 -9.58
N LEU A 53 16.23 -8.28 -9.37
CA LEU A 53 16.78 -8.54 -8.04
C LEU A 53 16.42 -7.42 -7.05
N PHE A 54 16.54 -6.16 -7.47
CA PHE A 54 16.20 -5.01 -6.63
C PHE A 54 14.72 -5.02 -6.23
N ALA A 55 13.80 -5.31 -7.16
CA ALA A 55 12.37 -5.45 -6.86
C ALA A 55 12.10 -6.57 -5.85
N VAL A 56 12.75 -7.73 -6.01
CA VAL A 56 12.65 -8.85 -5.06
C VAL A 56 13.23 -8.48 -3.69
N ALA A 57 14.31 -7.69 -3.63
CA ALA A 57 14.90 -7.23 -2.38
C ALA A 57 14.03 -6.20 -1.64
N LEU A 58 13.30 -5.35 -2.36
CA LEU A 58 12.38 -4.38 -1.75
C LEU A 58 11.18 -5.06 -1.08
N TRP A 59 10.72 -6.21 -1.57
CA TRP A 59 9.60 -6.96 -0.99
C TRP A 59 9.79 -7.28 0.51
N PRO A 60 10.85 -7.99 0.96
CA PRO A 60 11.06 -8.25 2.38
C PRO A 60 11.31 -6.97 3.18
N ILE A 61 11.97 -5.95 2.61
CA ILE A 61 12.20 -4.67 3.30
C ILE A 61 10.86 -3.99 3.61
N SER A 62 9.94 -3.93 2.64
CA SER A 62 8.58 -3.43 2.89
C SER A 62 7.83 -4.29 3.93
N GLY A 63 8.00 -5.62 3.87
CA GLY A 63 7.41 -6.55 4.83
C GLY A 63 7.89 -6.34 6.26
N PHE A 64 9.16 -5.95 6.47
CA PHE A 64 9.67 -5.54 7.78
C PHE A 64 8.99 -4.27 8.29
N GLY A 65 8.78 -3.27 7.43
CA GLY A 65 8.04 -2.06 7.79
C GLY A 65 6.62 -2.37 8.28
N VAL A 66 5.93 -3.32 7.66
CA VAL A 66 4.60 -3.77 8.09
C VAL A 66 4.67 -4.57 9.39
N THR A 67 5.52 -5.59 9.45
CA THR A 67 5.51 -6.56 10.57
C THR A 67 6.19 -6.04 11.83
N ALA A 68 7.35 -5.40 11.72
CA ALA A 68 8.03 -4.81 12.86
C ALA A 68 7.47 -3.41 13.17
N GLY A 69 7.24 -2.58 12.15
CA GLY A 69 6.68 -1.23 12.32
C GLY A 69 5.18 -1.26 12.62
N ALA A 70 4.34 -1.31 11.59
CA ALA A 70 2.89 -1.15 11.71
C ALA A 70 2.28 -2.09 12.73
N HIS A 71 2.54 -3.39 12.62
CA HIS A 71 1.93 -4.41 13.46
C HIS A 71 2.46 -4.40 14.91
N ARG A 72 3.78 -4.50 15.11
CA ARG A 72 4.34 -4.67 16.46
C ARG A 72 4.60 -3.36 17.20
N LEU A 73 5.12 -2.34 16.52
CA LEU A 73 5.49 -1.07 17.15
C LEU A 73 4.27 -0.14 17.30
N TRP A 74 3.56 0.16 16.20
CA TRP A 74 2.49 1.17 16.24
C TRP A 74 1.12 0.62 16.65
N THR A 75 0.73 -0.59 16.23
CA THR A 75 -0.56 -1.21 16.64
C THR A 75 -0.48 -1.86 18.02
N HIS A 76 0.47 -2.79 18.23
CA HIS A 76 0.52 -3.58 19.46
C HIS A 76 1.46 -3.04 20.54
N GLN A 77 2.26 -2.02 20.23
CA GLN A 77 3.21 -1.41 21.17
C GLN A 77 4.07 -2.45 21.92
N SER A 78 4.47 -3.52 21.23
CA SER A 78 5.16 -4.68 21.83
C SER A 78 6.60 -4.39 22.27
N TYR A 79 7.17 -3.28 21.81
CA TYR A 79 8.50 -2.80 22.18
C TYR A 79 8.61 -1.29 22.00
N VAL A 80 9.66 -0.70 22.57
CA VAL A 80 10.02 0.71 22.37
C VAL A 80 11.20 0.77 21.40
N ALA A 81 11.05 1.50 20.30
CA ALA A 81 12.10 1.73 19.31
C ALA A 81 12.89 3.01 19.65
N SER A 82 14.18 3.05 19.29
CA SER A 82 14.90 4.32 19.25
C SER A 82 14.35 5.19 18.09
N PRO A 83 14.49 6.53 18.15
CA PRO A 83 14.00 7.41 17.08
C PRO A 83 14.57 7.07 15.70
N THR A 84 15.83 6.62 15.64
CA THR A 84 16.46 6.16 14.39
C THR A 84 15.79 4.90 13.85
N MET A 85 15.55 3.90 14.71
CA MET A 85 14.90 2.66 14.31
C MET A 85 13.45 2.91 13.88
N GLU A 86 12.73 3.77 14.61
CA GLU A 86 11.37 4.16 14.25
C GLU A 86 11.33 4.84 12.88
N ALA A 87 12.25 5.79 12.61
CA ALA A 87 12.37 6.42 11.29
C ALA A 87 12.67 5.42 10.17
N MET A 88 13.57 4.46 10.42
CA MET A 88 13.85 3.39 9.46
C MET A 88 12.61 2.53 9.17
N LEU A 89 11.87 2.13 10.20
CA LEU A 89 10.64 1.36 10.04
C LEU A 89 9.56 2.16 9.30
N MET A 90 9.46 3.48 9.52
CA MET A 90 8.54 4.36 8.78
C MET A 90 8.88 4.38 7.28
N LEU A 91 10.17 4.51 6.94
CA LEU A 91 10.62 4.45 5.55
C LEU A 91 10.31 3.09 4.93
N MET A 92 10.58 2.00 5.64
CA MET A 92 10.28 0.65 5.18
C MET A 92 8.77 0.45 4.95
N PHE A 93 7.93 0.92 5.87
CA PHE A 93 6.47 0.83 5.75
C PHE A 93 5.93 1.68 4.60
N SER A 94 6.52 2.84 4.32
CA SER A 94 6.10 3.71 3.20
C SER A 94 6.16 3.02 1.83
N MET A 95 7.01 1.99 1.68
CA MET A 95 7.12 1.20 0.46
C MET A 95 6.01 0.15 0.32
N ALA A 96 5.29 -0.17 1.40
CA ALA A 96 4.31 -1.25 1.42
C ALA A 96 2.97 -0.88 0.78
N ASP A 97 2.71 0.41 0.55
CA ASP A 97 1.46 0.93 -0.04
C ASP A 97 0.18 0.43 0.69
N GLN A 98 0.23 0.32 2.02
CA GLN A 98 -0.90 -0.17 2.86
C GLN A 98 -1.70 0.96 3.53
N GLY A 99 -1.58 2.19 3.02
CA GLY A 99 -2.22 3.37 3.60
C GLY A 99 -1.44 3.98 4.76
N PRO A 100 -1.99 5.03 5.38
CA PRO A 100 -1.32 5.78 6.44
C PRO A 100 -1.19 4.97 7.73
N ILE A 101 -0.09 5.17 8.47
CA ILE A 101 0.21 4.47 9.73
C ILE A 101 -0.94 4.63 10.74
N GLN A 102 -1.53 5.82 10.84
CA GLN A 102 -2.65 6.07 11.74
C GLN A 102 -3.86 5.20 11.39
N GLY A 103 -4.15 5.04 10.10
CA GLY A 103 -5.23 4.16 9.64
C GLY A 103 -4.94 2.70 9.98
N TRP A 104 -3.70 2.27 9.82
CA TRP A 104 -3.25 0.89 10.10
C TRP A 104 -3.21 0.58 11.60
N ALA A 105 -2.80 1.54 12.44
CA ALA A 105 -2.70 1.35 13.87
C ALA A 105 -4.06 1.36 14.58
N LEU A 106 -5.06 2.02 13.99
CA LEU A 106 -6.42 2.14 14.55
C LEU A 106 -7.38 1.03 14.08
N THR A 107 -6.99 0.24 13.08
CA THR A 107 -7.72 -0.98 12.66
C THR A 107 -7.36 -2.16 13.54
#